data_AF-A0A349KHF3-F1
#
_entry.id   AF-A0A349KHF3-F1
#
_cell.length_a   1.000
_cell.length_b   1.000
_cell.length_c   1.000
_cell.angle_alpha   90.00
_cell.angle_beta   90.00
_cell.angle_gamma   90.00
#
_symmetry.space_group_name_H-M   'P 1'
#
loop_
_entity.id
_entity.type
_entity.pdbx_description
1 polymer ?
#
loop_
_entity_poly.entity_id
_entity_poly.type
_entity_poly.pdbx_seq_one_letter_code
_entity_poly.pdbx_strand_id
1 'polypeptide(L)'
;MKIGLISDTHIPEAMPELWPHVFDQFRDVECILHAGDIYDFSVLDRLEQIAPVYAARGNGEDGSGGREVQPNDHRVRETWTINLQGFNIGLTHYIPMPEIPPGLTIRKWKNRL
;
A
#
# COMPACT_ATOMS: atom_id res chain seq x y z
N MET A 1 18.38 3.84 9.22
CA MET A 1 17.04 3.45 8.77
C MET A 1 16.81 3.87 7.33
N LYS A 2 16.61 2.93 6.39
CA LYS A 2 16.24 3.23 5.00
C LYS A 2 14.98 2.45 4.63
N ILE A 3 13.94 3.16 4.19
CA ILE A 3 12.62 2.60 3.88
C ILE A 3 12.28 2.96 2.43
N GLY A 4 11.87 1.97 1.63
CA GLY A 4 11.28 2.22 0.32
C GLY A 4 9.82 2.62 0.48
N LEU A 5 9.38 3.69 -0.19
CA LEU A 5 7.98 4.12 -0.20
C LEU A 5 7.51 4.30 -1.65
N ILE A 6 6.41 3.65 -2.00
CA ILE A 6 5.73 3.76 -3.29
C ILE A 6 4.21 3.72 -3.08
N SER A 7 3.43 4.17 -4.05
CA SER A 7 1.97 4.19 -3.99
C SER A 7 1.39 4.20 -5.40
N ASP A 8 0.10 3.90 -5.53
CA ASP A 8 -0.70 4.21 -6.72
C ASP A 8 -0.02 3.71 -8.01
N THR A 9 0.49 2.48 -7.94
CA THR A 9 1.22 1.90 -9.06
C THR A 9 0.26 1.47 -10.18
N HIS A 10 -0.98 1.12 -9.82
CA HIS A 10 -2.09 0.85 -10.74
C HIS A 10 -1.69 -0.08 -11.89
N ILE A 11 -0.85 -1.08 -11.66
CA ILE A 11 -0.38 -1.99 -12.71
C ILE A 11 -1.48 -3.04 -12.95
N PRO A 12 -1.96 -3.27 -14.19
CA PRO A 12 -1.32 -2.88 -15.46
C PRO A 12 -1.90 -1.63 -16.15
N GLU A 13 -2.79 -0.88 -15.50
CA GLU A 13 -3.49 0.26 -16.12
C GLU A 13 -2.61 1.49 -16.34
N ALA A 14 -1.78 1.86 -15.36
CA ALA A 14 -0.84 2.96 -15.53
C ALA A 14 0.29 2.57 -16.49
N MET A 15 0.81 1.35 -16.35
CA MET A 15 1.85 0.76 -17.19
C MET A 15 1.79 -0.78 -17.11
N PRO A 16 2.38 -1.51 -18.08
CA PRO A 16 2.42 -2.98 -18.04
C PRO A 16 3.16 -3.56 -16.83
N GLU A 17 4.17 -2.84 -16.33
CA GLU A 17 4.99 -3.22 -15.18
C GLU A 17 5.63 -1.98 -14.54
N LEU A 18 6.17 -2.12 -13.33
CA LEU A 18 6.96 -1.06 -12.69
C LEU A 18 8.24 -0.75 -13.48
N TRP A 19 8.65 0.52 -13.46
CA TRP A 19 9.93 0.90 -14.03
C TRP A 19 11.09 0.14 -13.35
N PRO A 20 12.03 -0.44 -14.13
CA PRO A 20 13.13 -1.21 -13.58
C PRO A 20 13.96 -0.46 -12.52
N HIS A 21 14.11 0.86 -12.70
CA HIS A 21 14.84 1.73 -11.78
C HIS A 21 14.26 1.77 -10.36
N VAL A 22 12.96 1.46 -10.18
CA VAL A 22 12.35 1.36 -8.84
C VAL A 22 13.07 0.29 -8.01
N PHE A 23 13.35 -0.87 -8.61
CA PHE A 23 14.03 -1.97 -7.95
C PHE A 23 15.48 -1.61 -7.57
N ASP A 24 16.17 -0.83 -8.42
CA ASP A 24 17.52 -0.33 -8.12
C ASP A 24 17.53 0.65 -6.94
N GLN A 25 16.54 1.54 -6.85
CA GLN A 25 16.44 2.51 -5.77
C GLN A 25 16.10 1.86 -4.42
N PHE A 26 15.35 0.76 -4.46
CA PHE A 26 14.98 -0.01 -3.28
C PHE A 26 16.05 -1.00 -2.82
N ARG A 27 17.22 -1.05 -3.48
CA ARG A 27 18.35 -1.80 -2.91
C ARG A 27 18.72 -1.29 -1.51
N ASP A 28 18.99 -2.26 -0.64
CA ASP A 28 19.43 -2.08 0.75
C ASP A 28 18.43 -1.36 1.65
N VAL A 29 17.14 -1.31 1.28
CA VAL A 29 16.08 -0.85 2.20
C VAL A 29 15.73 -1.97 3.20
N GLU A 30 15.38 -1.59 4.42
CA GLU A 30 14.97 -2.53 5.48
C GLU A 30 13.57 -3.10 5.24
N CYS A 31 12.70 -2.31 4.61
CA CYS A 31 11.38 -2.72 4.14
C CYS A 31 10.88 -1.78 3.04
N ILE A 32 9.83 -2.22 2.35
CA ILE A 32 9.10 -1.45 1.35
C ILE A 32 7.67 -1.24 1.84
N LEU A 33 7.22 0.01 1.81
CA LEU A 33 5.86 0.42 2.10
C LEU A 33 5.16 0.75 0.79
N HIS A 34 4.04 0.09 0.48
CA HIS A 34 3.16 0.47 -0.62
C HIS A 34 1.90 1.11 -0.03
N ALA A 35 1.59 2.36 -0.39
CA ALA A 35 0.42 3.07 0.13
C ALA A 35 -0.89 2.72 -0.60
N GLY A 36 -1.03 1.49 -1.11
CA GLY A 36 -2.24 0.99 -1.77
C GLY A 36 -2.38 1.33 -3.25
N ASP A 37 -3.47 0.85 -3.85
CA ASP A 37 -3.80 0.99 -5.27
C ASP A 37 -2.71 0.39 -6.18
N ILE A 38 -2.44 -0.90 -5.91
CA ILE A 38 -1.44 -1.73 -6.57
C ILE A 38 -2.01 -2.38 -7.83
N TYR A 39 -3.26 -2.84 -7.70
CA TYR A 39 -3.98 -3.72 -8.61
C TYR A 39 -3.30 -5.09 -8.67
N ASP A 40 -2.48 -5.39 -9.66
CA ASP A 40 -1.88 -6.74 -9.80
C ASP A 40 -0.81 -7.01 -8.71
N PHE A 41 -1.05 -8.01 -7.85
CA PHE A 41 -0.15 -8.34 -6.73
C PHE A 41 1.18 -8.99 -7.17
N SER A 42 1.38 -9.34 -8.44
CA SER A 42 2.71 -9.66 -8.97
C SER A 42 3.70 -8.51 -8.77
N VAL A 43 3.22 -7.26 -8.67
CA VAL A 43 4.04 -6.12 -8.24
C VAL A 43 4.64 -6.35 -6.86
N LEU A 44 3.84 -6.85 -5.90
CA LEU A 44 4.30 -7.14 -4.54
C LEU A 44 5.30 -8.29 -4.54
N ASP A 45 5.07 -9.32 -5.35
CA ASP A 45 6.00 -10.46 -5.49
C ASP A 45 7.39 -9.99 -5.95
N ARG A 46 7.42 -9.05 -6.89
CA ARG A 46 8.66 -8.46 -7.41
C ARG A 46 9.36 -7.56 -6.38
N LEU A 47 8.60 -6.79 -5.60
CA LEU A 47 9.15 -5.93 -4.55
C LEU A 47 9.69 -6.76 -3.37
N GLU A 48 9.00 -7.84 -3.00
CA GLU A 48 9.37 -8.71 -1.87
C GLU A 48 10.67 -9.49 -2.09
N GLN A 49 11.10 -9.66 -3.35
CA GLN A 49 12.41 -10.18 -3.69
C GLN A 49 13.57 -9.27 -3.19
N ILE A 50 13.29 -8.00 -2.90
CA ILE A 50 14.30 -7.03 -2.44
C ILE A 50 14.30 -6.91 -0.92
N ALA A 51 13.13 -6.70 -0.32
CA ALA A 51 12.94 -6.51 1.10
C ALA A 51 11.49 -6.82 1.51
N PRO A 52 11.19 -7.06 2.80
CA PRO A 52 9.82 -7.26 3.27
C PRO A 52 8.88 -6.13 2.83
N VAL A 53 7.68 -6.49 2.34
CA VAL A 53 6.69 -5.54 1.81
C VAL A 53 5.48 -5.43 2.74
N TYR A 54 5.07 -4.19 3.01
CA TYR A 54 3.84 -3.86 3.71
C TYR A 54 3.00 -2.96 2.81
N ALA A 55 1.83 -3.43 2.41
CA ALA A 55 0.93 -2.72 1.54
C ALA A 55 -0.34 -2.31 2.28
N ALA A 56 -0.71 -1.03 2.19
CA ALA A 56 -2.07 -0.62 2.47
C ALA A 56 -3.01 -1.17 1.38
N ARG A 57 -4.24 -1.48 1.76
CA ARG A 57 -5.30 -1.83 0.82
C ARG A 57 -5.91 -0.55 0.27
N GLY A 58 -5.85 -0.37 -1.04
CA GLY A 58 -6.45 0.76 -1.74
C GLY A 58 -7.85 0.47 -2.24
N ASN A 59 -8.54 1.52 -2.70
CA ASN A 59 -9.91 1.39 -3.18
C ASN A 59 -10.00 0.62 -4.49
N GLY A 60 -8.93 0.56 -5.28
CA GLY A 60 -8.84 -0.29 -6.46
C GLY A 60 -8.80 -1.79 -6.11
N GLU A 61 -8.13 -2.16 -5.03
CA GLU A 61 -8.18 -3.53 -4.50
C GLU A 61 -9.59 -3.90 -4.01
N ASP A 62 -10.40 -2.92 -3.60
CA ASP A 62 -11.79 -3.09 -3.17
C ASP A 62 -12.82 -3.01 -4.31
N GLY A 63 -12.37 -3.03 -5.56
CA GLY A 63 -13.26 -3.09 -6.72
C GLY A 63 -13.78 -1.73 -7.21
N SER A 64 -13.20 -0.62 -6.75
CA SER A 64 -13.48 0.69 -7.35
C SER A 64 -13.21 0.66 -8.86
N GLY A 65 -13.97 1.46 -9.62
CA GLY A 65 -13.85 1.47 -11.08
C GLY A 65 -14.42 0.22 -11.77
N GLY A 66 -15.17 -0.63 -11.06
CA GLY A 66 -15.77 -1.85 -11.62
C GLY A 66 -14.80 -3.03 -11.70
N ARG A 67 -13.68 -2.97 -10.97
CA ARG A 67 -12.69 -4.04 -10.89
C ARG A 67 -13.18 -5.17 -10.01
N GLU A 68 -12.60 -6.35 -10.19
CA GLU A 68 -12.78 -7.43 -9.22
C GLU A 68 -12.11 -7.05 -7.89
N VAL A 69 -12.72 -7.51 -6.79
CA VAL A 69 -12.13 -7.34 -5.47
C VAL A 69 -10.92 -8.25 -5.35
N GLN A 70 -9.76 -7.67 -5.07
CA GLN A 70 -8.53 -8.43 -4.95
C GLN A 70 -8.55 -9.36 -3.74
N PRO A 71 -7.97 -10.56 -3.87
CA PRO A 71 -7.98 -11.57 -2.81
C PRO A 71 -7.23 -11.08 -1.57
N ASN A 72 -7.40 -11.82 -0.48
CA ASN A 72 -6.58 -11.60 0.71
C ASN A 72 -5.13 -11.98 0.42
N ASP A 73 -4.21 -11.10 0.81
CA ASP A 73 -2.77 -11.29 0.72
C ASP A 73 -2.16 -10.87 2.06
N HIS A 74 -1.23 -11.67 2.59
CA HIS A 74 -0.60 -11.42 3.89
C HIS A 74 0.16 -10.08 3.99
N ARG A 75 0.61 -9.54 2.85
CA ARG A 75 1.31 -8.24 2.72
C ARG A 75 0.33 -7.07 2.66
N VAL A 76 -0.96 -7.33 2.40
CA VAL A 76 -1.97 -6.28 2.17
C VAL A 76 -2.93 -6.20 3.35
N ARG A 77 -3.08 -5.02 3.94
CA ARG A 77 -4.05 -4.74 5.03
C ARG A 77 -4.62 -3.34 4.85
N GLU A 78 -5.82 -3.10 5.38
CA GLU A 78 -6.37 -1.73 5.48
C GLU A 78 -5.36 -0.76 6.09
N THR A 79 -4.73 -1.19 7.18
CA THR A 79 -3.80 -0.36 7.94
C THR A 79 -2.67 -1.18 8.55
N TRP A 80 -1.48 -0.60 8.60
CA TRP A 80 -0.35 -1.14 9.35
C TRP A 80 0.13 -0.17 10.43
N THR A 81 0.59 -0.72 11.54
CA THR A 81 1.45 -0.03 12.50
C THR A 81 2.76 -0.81 12.59
N ILE A 82 3.86 -0.17 12.22
CA ILE A 82 5.18 -0.79 12.10
C ILE A 82 6.14 -0.07 13.03
N ASN A 83 6.86 -0.79 13.88
CA ASN A 83 7.94 -0.21 14.69
C ASN A 83 9.28 -0.53 14.02
N LEU A 84 10.01 0.50 13.59
CA LEU A 84 11.35 0.37 13.01
C LEU A 84 12.31 1.23 13.81
N GLN A 85 13.31 0.60 14.43
CA GLN A 85 14.36 1.28 15.20
C GLN A 85 13.80 2.27 16.26
N GLY A 86 12.66 1.94 16.87
CA GLY A 86 11.98 2.78 17.86
C GLY A 86 10.98 3.80 17.29
N PHE A 87 10.87 3.95 15.98
CA PHE A 87 9.88 4.82 15.33
C PHE A 87 8.62 4.02 14.97
N ASN A 88 7.45 4.54 15.36
CA ASN A 88 6.16 3.98 14.96
C ASN A 88 5.69 4.64 13.67
N ILE A 89 5.44 3.83 12.64
CA ILE A 89 4.98 4.24 11.32
C ILE A 89 3.60 3.67 11.10
N GLY A 90 2.64 4.54 10.80
CA GLY A 90 1.30 4.17 10.34
C GLY A 90 1.24 4.19 8.81
N LEU A 91 0.68 3.15 8.21
CA LEU A 91 0.46 3.07 6.75
C LEU A 91 -1.01 2.75 6.48
N THR A 92 -1.66 3.57 5.66
CA THR A 92 -3.06 3.46 5.21
C THR A 92 -3.16 4.12 3.85
N HIS A 93 -4.04 3.66 2.97
CA HIS A 93 -4.12 4.20 1.60
C HIS A 93 -4.66 5.63 1.60
N TYR A 94 -5.69 5.87 2.39
CA TYR A 94 -6.18 7.22 2.66
C TYR A 94 -6.48 7.37 4.14
N ILE A 95 -6.44 8.60 4.61
CA ILE A 95 -7.04 9.00 5.88
C ILE A 95 -8.32 9.72 5.49
N PRO A 96 -9.50 9.27 5.94
CA PRO A 96 -10.72 9.98 5.63
C PRO A 96 -10.64 11.39 6.18
N MET A 97 -11.01 12.36 5.34
CA MET A 97 -11.19 13.74 5.78
C MET A 97 -12.21 13.76 6.93
N PRO A 98 -12.12 14.71 7.89
CA PRO A 98 -13.02 14.77 9.04
C PRO A 98 -14.51 14.66 8.67
N GLU A 99 -14.88 15.19 7.50
CA GLU A 99 -16.18 15.04 6.87
C GLU A 99 -16.00 14.78 5.36
N ILE A 100 -16.10 13.51 4.95
CA ILE A 100 -16.42 13.17 3.55
C ILE A 100 -17.93 12.89 3.51
N PRO A 101 -18.74 13.73 2.83
CA PRO A 101 -20.15 13.46 2.66
C PRO A 101 -20.37 12.07 2.02
N PRO A 102 -21.30 11.23 2.53
CA PRO A 102 -22.23 11.49 3.62
C PRO A 102 -21.87 10.83 4.97
N GLY A 103 -20.63 10.37 5.24
CA GLY A 103 -20.40 9.69 6.54
C GLY A 103 -19.06 9.06 6.88
N LEU A 104 -17.97 9.34 6.16
CA LEU A 104 -16.62 8.95 6.58
C LEU A 104 -16.01 10.04 7.48
N THR A 105 -15.65 9.67 8.70
CA THR A 105 -14.98 10.55 9.67
C THR A 105 -13.72 9.87 10.24
N ILE A 106 -12.71 10.66 10.63
CA ILE A 106 -11.48 10.16 11.27
C ILE A 106 -11.80 9.28 12.48
N ARG A 107 -12.84 9.62 13.26
CA ARG A 107 -13.23 8.85 14.45
C ARG A 107 -13.70 7.44 14.11
N LYS A 108 -14.47 7.27 13.03
CA LYS A 108 -14.89 5.93 12.57
C LYS A 108 -13.71 5.12 12.02
N TRP A 109 -12.79 5.80 11.31
CA TRP A 109 -11.59 5.16 10.75
C TRP A 109 -10.64 4.64 11.81
N LYS A 110 -10.48 5.36 12.92
CA LYS A 110 -9.65 4.91 14.04
C LYS A 110 -10.05 3.56 14.62
N ASN A 111 -11.32 3.14 14.47
CA ASN A 111 -11.77 1.82 14.93
C ASN A 111 -11.42 0.69 13.95
N ARG A 112 -10.86 1.00 12.79
CA ARG A 112 -10.37 0.05 11.78
C ARG A 112 -8.85 -0.17 11.85
N LEU A 113 -8.15 0.73 12.55
CA LEU A 113 -6.73 0.58 12.93
C LEU A 113 -6.57 -0.51 13.99
#